data_AF-A0A929GX73-F1
#
_entry.id   AF-A0A929GX73-F1
#
_cell.length_a   1.000
_cell.length_b   1.000
_cell.length_c   1.000
_cell.angle_alpha   90.00
_cell.angle_beta   90.00
_cell.angle_gamma   90.00
#
_symmetry.space_group_name_H-M   'P 1'
#
loop_
_entity.id
_entity.type
_entity.pdbx_description
1 polymer ?
#
loop_
_entity_poly.entity_id
_entity_poly.type
_entity_poly.pdbx_seq_one_letter_code
_entity_poly.pdbx_strand_id
1 'polypeptide(L)'
;MRGIIGRKIGMTQLFLENGDCVATTAIEAGPCVVTQVKTLARDGYDSVQLGFGNSKRLNKAEKGHLHGLGDFPCLHEFRTSAGAAAVGDSVDVSMMAPGD
;
A
#
# COMPACT_ATOMS: atom_id res chain seq x y z
N MET A 1 10.54 -4.70 -2.86
CA MET A 1 9.21 -4.31 -2.37
C MET A 1 8.17 -5.09 -3.16
N ARG A 2 7.32 -5.90 -2.51
CA ARG A 2 6.31 -6.73 -3.20
C ARG A 2 4.97 -6.64 -2.47
N GLY A 3 4.37 -5.47 -2.47
CA GLY A 3 3.07 -5.29 -1.84
C GLY A 3 2.61 -3.84 -1.83
N ILE A 4 1.32 -3.65 -2.08
CA ILE A 4 0.60 -2.39 -1.99
C ILE A 4 -0.67 -2.64 -1.20
N ILE A 5 -1.17 -1.60 -0.53
CA ILE A 5 -2.46 -1.66 0.15
C ILE A 5 -3.52 -1.19 -0.85
N GLY A 6 -4.60 -1.96 -0.97
CA GLY A 6 -5.73 -1.61 -1.81
C GLY A 6 -7.06 -1.82 -1.10
N ARG A 7 -8.08 -1.14 -1.60
CA ARG A 7 -9.47 -1.26 -1.17
C ARG A 7 -10.27 -1.99 -2.23
N LYS A 8 -10.96 -3.06 -1.83
CA LYS A 8 -11.95 -3.72 -2.70
C LYS A 8 -13.09 -2.74 -2.98
N ILE A 9 -13.30 -2.40 -4.25
CA ILE A 9 -14.39 -1.53 -4.69
C ILE A 9 -15.63 -2.36 -4.99
N GLY A 10 -15.45 -3.53 -5.60
CA GLY A 10 -16.54 -4.40 -5.97
C GLY A 10 -16.11 -5.52 -6.89
N MET A 11 -17.11 -6.20 -7.44
CA MET A 11 -16.91 -7.25 -8.43
C MET A 11 -17.70 -6.91 -9.69
N THR A 12 -17.13 -7.25 -10.84
CA THR A 12 -17.74 -7.10 -12.16
C THR A 12 -17.38 -8.30 -13.02
N GLN A 13 -17.84 -8.33 -14.25
CA GLN A 13 -17.47 -9.32 -15.25
C GLN A 13 -16.86 -8.62 -16.46
N LEU A 14 -15.77 -9.16 -16.98
CA LEU A 14 -15.13 -8.70 -18.21
C LEU A 14 -15.45 -9.69 -19.32
N PHE A 15 -15.92 -9.17 -20.45
CA PHE A 15 -16.08 -9.95 -21.67
C PHE A 15 -14.82 -9.80 -22.50
N LEU A 16 -14.14 -10.91 -22.75
CA LEU A 16 -12.93 -10.97 -23.55
C LEU A 16 -13.28 -11.03 -25.04
N GLU A 17 -12.33 -10.68 -25.90
CA GLU A 17 -12.53 -10.66 -27.36
C GLU A 17 -12.87 -12.04 -27.95
N ASN A 18 -12.49 -13.11 -27.27
CA ASN A 18 -12.81 -14.49 -27.64
C ASN A 18 -14.24 -14.92 -27.23
N GLY A 19 -15.02 -14.03 -26.60
CA GLY A 19 -16.39 -14.29 -26.14
C GLY A 19 -16.51 -14.82 -24.72
N ASP A 20 -15.39 -15.07 -24.03
CA ASP A 20 -15.41 -15.56 -22.65
C ASP A 20 -15.81 -14.47 -21.65
N CYS A 21 -16.55 -14.87 -20.62
CA CYS A 21 -16.94 -14.02 -19.50
C CYS A 21 -16.10 -14.36 -18.25
N VAL A 22 -15.28 -13.42 -17.80
CA VAL A 22 -14.38 -13.60 -16.65
C VAL A 22 -14.81 -12.72 -15.48
N ALA A 23 -15.10 -13.36 -14.35
CA ALA A 23 -15.38 -12.64 -13.10
C ALA A 23 -14.13 -11.91 -12.60
N THR A 24 -14.26 -10.62 -12.32
CA THR A 24 -13.15 -9.72 -11.98
C THR A 24 -13.45 -8.93 -10.72
N THR A 25 -12.47 -8.76 -9.85
CA THR A 25 -12.58 -7.88 -8.66
C THR A 25 -11.88 -6.55 -8.94
N ALA A 26 -12.61 -5.45 -8.80
CA ALA A 26 -12.04 -4.12 -8.89
C ALA A 26 -11.42 -3.73 -7.53
N ILE A 27 -10.11 -3.45 -7.53
CA ILE A 27 -9.35 -3.01 -6.36
C ILE A 27 -8.79 -1.62 -6.67
N GLU A 28 -9.13 -0.64 -5.82
CA GLU A 28 -8.46 0.65 -5.82
C GLU A 28 -7.18 0.50 -5.00
N ALA A 29 -6.03 0.55 -5.66
CA ALA A 29 -4.74 0.46 -5.01
C ALA A 29 -3.93 1.73 -5.28
N GLY A 30 -3.26 2.24 -4.25
CA GLY A 30 -2.36 3.39 -4.34
C GLY A 30 -3.04 4.77 -4.49
N PRO A 31 -2.29 5.87 -4.28
CA PRO A 31 -0.90 5.87 -3.83
C PRO A 31 -0.78 5.48 -2.35
N CYS A 32 0.17 4.60 -2.04
CA CYS A 32 0.55 4.23 -0.67
C CYS A 32 1.86 4.94 -0.31
N VAL A 33 1.92 5.58 0.85
CA VAL A 33 3.10 6.35 1.27
C VAL A 33 3.90 5.56 2.31
N VAL A 34 5.22 5.51 2.19
CA VAL A 34 6.09 4.90 3.20
C VAL A 34 6.10 5.77 4.45
N THR A 35 5.51 5.30 5.54
CA THR A 35 5.41 6.03 6.81
C THR A 35 6.58 5.75 7.74
N GLN A 36 7.15 4.54 7.68
CA GLN A 36 8.26 4.13 8.52
C GLN A 36 9.09 3.05 7.82
N VAL A 37 10.41 3.10 8.00
CA VAL A 37 11.35 2.04 7.61
C VAL A 37 11.90 1.41 8.88
N LYS A 38 11.73 0.10 9.03
CA LYS A 38 12.28 -0.70 10.12
C LYS A 38 13.55 -1.39 9.68
N THR A 39 14.50 -1.49 10.60
CA THR A 39 15.83 -2.04 10.32
C THR A 39 16.20 -3.09 11.34
N LEU A 40 17.00 -4.07 10.93
CA LEU A 40 17.48 -5.14 11.82
C LEU A 40 18.13 -4.61 13.11
N ALA A 41 18.89 -3.51 13.02
CA ALA A 41 19.60 -2.93 14.16
C ALA A 41 18.69 -2.28 15.21
N ARG A 42 17.54 -1.73 14.82
CA ARG A 42 16.60 -1.05 15.74
C ARG A 42 15.40 -1.91 16.11
N ASP A 43 14.86 -2.66 15.15
CA ASP A 43 13.57 -3.35 15.25
C ASP A 43 13.70 -4.88 15.24
N GLY A 44 14.90 -5.42 15.03
CA GLY A 44 15.16 -6.86 14.94
C GLY A 44 14.79 -7.48 13.59
N TYR A 45 14.31 -6.68 12.62
CA TYR A 45 14.03 -7.11 11.25
C TYR A 45 13.93 -5.94 10.28
N ASP A 46 14.03 -6.25 8.99
CA ASP A 46 13.83 -5.28 7.92
C ASP A 46 12.38 -5.31 7.40
N SER A 47 11.71 -4.16 7.44
CA SER A 47 10.39 -3.96 6.85
C SER A 47 10.14 -2.50 6.49
N VAL A 48 9.11 -2.29 5.66
CA VAL A 48 8.59 -0.96 5.34
C VAL A 48 7.12 -0.91 5.75
N GLN A 49 6.72 0.15 6.42
CA GLN A 49 5.32 0.44 6.73
C GLN A 49 4.77 1.36 5.64
N LEU A 50 3.63 0.95 5.06
CA LEU A 50 2.89 1.73 4.10
C LEU A 50 1.60 2.26 4.73
N GLY A 51 1.27 3.52 4.43
CA GLY A 51 0.01 4.16 4.72
C GLY A 51 -0.86 4.27 3.48
N PHE A 52 -2.17 4.02 3.62
CA PHE A 52 -3.15 4.10 2.55
C PHE A 52 -4.47 4.72 3.01
N GLY A 53 -5.12 5.42 2.07
CA GLY A 53 -6.39 6.11 2.27
C GLY A 53 -6.24 7.52 2.85
N ASN A 54 -7.37 8.18 3.15
CA ASN A 54 -7.39 9.49 3.76
C ASN A 54 -8.51 9.56 4.80
N SER A 55 -8.20 9.96 6.03
CA SER A 55 -9.19 10.12 7.10
C SER A 55 -8.92 11.36 7.94
N LYS A 56 -9.91 12.25 8.03
CA LYS A 56 -9.85 13.43 8.92
C LYS A 56 -9.92 13.07 10.42
N ARG A 57 -10.24 11.82 10.74
CA ARG A 57 -10.49 11.34 12.12
C ARG A 57 -9.35 10.44 12.59
N LEU A 58 -8.18 11.04 12.82
CA LEU A 58 -7.05 10.39 13.47
C LEU A 58 -6.86 10.97 14.88
N ASN A 59 -6.49 10.10 15.83
CA ASN A 59 -6.13 10.51 17.18
C ASN A 59 -4.75 11.19 17.21
N LYS A 60 -4.41 11.82 18.34
CA LYS A 60 -3.17 12.61 18.44
C LYS A 60 -1.90 11.76 18.30
N ALA A 61 -1.93 10.51 18.76
CA ALA A 61 -0.79 9.60 18.67
C ALA A 61 -0.57 9.14 17.22
N GLU A 62 -1.64 8.81 16.50
CA GLU A 62 -1.60 8.46 15.07
C GLU A 62 -1.04 9.61 14.24
N LYS A 63 -1.53 10.84 14.46
CA LYS A 63 -1.00 12.02 13.77
C LYS A 63 0.47 12.28 14.08
N GLY A 64 0.88 12.04 15.33
CA GLY A 64 2.28 12.14 15.74
C GLY A 64 3.15 11.12 15.01
N HIS A 65 2.69 9.87 14.91
CA HIS A 65 3.38 8.77 14.22
C HIS A 65 3.56 9.03 12.73
N LEU A 66 2.58 9.65 12.08
CA LEU A 66 2.64 9.94 10.64
C LEU A 66 3.52 11.13 10.28
N HIS A 67 4.00 11.91 11.25
CA HIS A 67 4.95 13.02 11.05
C HIS A 67 4.56 14.02 9.94
N GLY A 68 3.26 14.19 9.66
CA GLY A 68 2.78 15.08 8.60
C GLY A 68 2.87 14.54 7.17
N LEU A 69 3.22 13.27 6.97
CA LEU A 69 3.26 12.62 5.65
C LEU A 69 1.87 12.42 5.02
N GLY A 70 0.82 12.51 5.83
CA GLY A 70 -0.57 12.37 5.43
C GLY A 70 -1.42 11.81 6.56
N ASP A 71 -2.73 11.82 6.37
CA ASP A 71 -3.70 11.30 7.33
C ASP A 71 -4.20 9.91 6.87
N PHE A 72 -3.36 8.89 7.03
CA PHE A 72 -3.64 7.52 6.57
C PHE A 72 -4.36 6.68 7.64
N PRO A 73 -5.62 6.23 7.41
CA PRO A 73 -6.34 5.38 8.37
C PRO A 73 -5.86 3.92 8.38
N CYS A 74 -5.20 3.47 7.31
CA CYS A 74 -4.72 2.10 7.19
C CYS A 74 -3.20 2.09 7.12
N LEU A 75 -2.56 1.35 8.03
CA LEU A 75 -1.12 1.12 8.06
C LEU A 75 -0.85 -0.38 8.00
N HIS A 76 0.07 -0.79 7.13
CA HIS A 76 0.49 -2.19 7.05
C HIS A 76 1.98 -2.31 6.76
N GLU A 77 2.61 -3.34 7.34
CA GLU A 77 4.03 -3.60 7.15
C GLU A 77 4.26 -4.68 6.10
N PHE A 78 5.23 -4.43 5.22
CA PHE A 78 5.72 -5.38 4.25
C PHE A 78 7.18 -5.71 4.54
N ARG A 79 7.49 -7.00 4.63
CA ARG A 79 8.88 -7.47 4.79
C ARG A 79 9.65 -7.16 3.51
N THR A 80 10.81 -6.54 3.66
CA THR A 80 11.67 -6.19 2.52
C THR A 80 13.13 -6.16 2.96
N SER A 81 14.06 -6.33 2.02
CA SER A 81 15.48 -6.15 2.28
C SER A 81 15.77 -4.69 2.68
N ALA A 82 16.79 -4.49 3.52
CA ALA A 82 17.28 -3.18 3.90
C ALA A 82 17.57 -2.29 2.68
N GLY A 83 17.19 -1.01 2.76
CA GLY A 83 17.45 -0.01 1.72
C GLY A 83 16.50 -0.02 0.52
N ALA A 84 15.38 -0.77 0.58
CA ALA A 84 14.45 -0.88 -0.53
C ALA A 84 13.54 0.35 -0.76
N ALA A 85 13.34 1.20 0.25
CA ALA A 85 12.56 2.43 0.16
C ALA A 85 12.93 3.40 1.28
N ALA A 86 12.68 4.70 1.08
CA ALA A 86 12.84 5.75 2.06
C ALA A 86 11.47 6.21 2.61
N VAL A 87 11.48 6.82 3.80
CA VAL A 87 10.28 7.43 4.38
C VAL A 87 9.82 8.59 3.49
N GLY A 88 8.53 8.61 3.15
CA GLY A 88 7.92 9.59 2.25
C GLY A 88 7.81 9.13 0.79
N ASP A 89 8.44 8.02 0.41
CA ASP A 89 8.30 7.47 -0.95
C ASP A 89 6.84 7.04 -1.20
N SER A 90 6.41 7.20 -2.46
CA SER A 90 5.09 6.76 -2.90
C SER A 90 5.19 5.45 -3.69
N VAL A 91 4.27 4.53 -3.41
CA VAL A 91 4.12 3.24 -4.08
C VAL A 91 2.74 3.22 -4.73
N ASP A 92 2.70 2.98 -6.04
CA ASP A 92 1.48 2.94 -6.83
C ASP A 92 1.38 1.64 -7.64
N VAL A 93 0.33 1.54 -8.46
CA VAL A 93 0.04 0.34 -9.27
C VAL A 93 1.05 0.14 -10.40
N SER A 94 1.88 1.14 -10.74
CA SER A 94 2.90 1.01 -11.80
C SER A 94 3.98 -0.03 -11.47
N MET A 95 4.07 -0.45 -10.21
CA MET A 95 4.93 -1.56 -9.80
C MET A 95 4.44 -2.94 -10.28
N MET A 96 3.21 -3.05 -10.77
CA MET A 96 2.59 -4.30 -11.24
C MET A 96 2.39 -4.26 -12.76
N ALA A 97 2.67 -5.37 -13.44
CA ALA A 97 2.37 -5.55 -14.86
C ALA A 97 1.11 -6.40 -15.07
N PRO A 98 0.33 -6.16 -16.14
CA PRO A 98 -0.73 -7.07 -16.53
C PRO A 98 -0.20 -8.48 -16.77
N GLY A 99 -0.70 -9.47 -16.01
CA GLY A 99 -0.32 -10.88 -16.12
C GLY A 99 0.64 -11.40 -15.05
N ASP A 100 1.11 -10.55 -14.13
CA ASP A 100 1.87 -10.94 -12.92
C ASP A 100 1.06 -11.79 -11.92
#